data_AF-A0A941VK87-F1
#
_entry.id   AF-A0A941VK87-F1
#
_cell.length_a   1.000
_cell.length_b   1.000
_cell.length_c   1.000
_cell.angle_alpha   90.00
_cell.angle_beta   90.00
_cell.angle_gamma   90.00
#
_symmetry.space_group_name_H-M   'P 1'
#
loop_
_entity.id
_entity.type
_entity.pdbx_description
1 polymer ?
#
loop_
_entity_poly.entity_id
_entity_poly.type
_entity_poly.pdbx_seq_one_letter_code
_entity_poly.pdbx_strand_id
1 'polypeptide(L)'
;MLKPGGVLVVNLWGRDSDFAEYFARLTRAFDGEVGWIAVQNKTNVIVFAFAEPGAPARLEAAVPRLADLSKRWGLDLRGFARDFQWAEGIAPLLE
;
A
#
# COMPACT_ATOMS: atom_id res chain seq x y z
N MET A 1 -3.22 -10.72 -16.29
CA MET A 1 -4.36 -10.14 -15.55
C MET A 1 -4.38 -10.73 -14.15
N LEU A 2 -4.67 -9.93 -13.13
CA LEU A 2 -4.88 -10.43 -11.78
C LEU A 2 -6.21 -11.21 -11.71
N LYS A 3 -6.29 -12.17 -10.78
CA LYS A 3 -7.56 -12.84 -10.49
C LYS A 3 -8.49 -11.88 -9.72
N PRO A 4 -9.81 -12.13 -9.71
CA PRO A 4 -10.74 -11.41 -8.83
C PRO A 4 -10.23 -11.37 -7.38
N GLY A 5 -10.33 -10.21 -6.75
CA GLY A 5 -9.78 -9.91 -5.42
C GLY A 5 -8.24 -9.85 -5.33
N GLY A 6 -7.54 -9.87 -6.47
CA GLY A 6 -6.08 -9.84 -6.51
C GLY A 6 -5.48 -8.49 -6.10
N VAL A 7 -4.24 -8.53 -5.61
CA VAL A 7 -3.45 -7.35 -5.25
C VAL A 7 -2.07 -7.48 -5.90
N LEU A 8 -1.64 -6.46 -6.63
CA LEU A 8 -0.25 -6.31 -7.03
C LEU A 8 0.52 -5.68 -5.87
N VAL A 9 1.62 -6.31 -5.47
CA VAL A 9 2.54 -5.75 -4.46
C VAL A 9 3.90 -5.58 -5.10
N VAL A 10 4.42 -4.34 -5.09
CA VAL A 10 5.73 -4.00 -5.65
C VAL A 10 6.54 -3.19 -4.66
N ASN A 11 7.86 -3.38 -4.66
CA ASN A 11 8.78 -2.51 -3.94
C ASN A 11 9.34 -1.46 -4.92
N LEU A 12 9.16 -0.19 -4.62
CA LEU A 12 9.75 0.93 -5.37
C LEU A 12 10.90 1.54 -4.58
N TRP A 13 11.95 1.95 -5.29
CA TRP A 13 13.03 2.72 -4.71
C TRP A 13 12.61 4.19 -4.61
N GLY A 14 12.33 4.66 -3.40
CA GLY A 14 11.73 5.99 -3.19
C GLY A 14 12.66 7.17 -3.51
N ARG A 15 13.96 6.93 -3.73
CA ARG A 15 14.94 7.95 -4.15
C ARG A 15 15.23 7.93 -5.65
N ASP A 16 14.57 7.05 -6.39
CA ASP A 16 14.65 7.02 -7.84
C ASP A 16 14.03 8.31 -8.42
N SER A 17 14.67 8.92 -9.41
CA SER A 17 14.16 10.15 -10.04
C SER A 17 12.80 9.93 -10.72
N ASP A 18 12.52 8.69 -11.13
CA ASP A 18 11.29 8.31 -11.82
C ASP A 18 10.23 7.76 -10.86
N PHE A 19 10.47 7.80 -9.54
CA PHE A 19 9.53 7.29 -8.54
C PHE A 19 8.10 7.84 -8.72
N ALA A 20 7.99 9.16 -8.86
CA ALA A 20 6.70 9.85 -9.03
C ALA A 20 5.93 9.33 -10.26
N GLU A 21 6.65 9.09 -11.36
CA GLU A 21 6.08 8.58 -12.60
C GLU A 21 5.64 7.11 -12.46
N TYR A 22 6.44 6.27 -11.80
CA TYR A 22 6.04 4.88 -11.52
C TYR A 22 4.80 4.81 -10.62
N PHE A 23 4.74 5.64 -9.58
CA PHE A 23 3.59 5.70 -8.68
C PHE A 23 2.33 6.21 -9.39
N ALA A 24 2.44 7.25 -10.22
CA ALA A 24 1.34 7.77 -11.02
C ALA A 24 0.79 6.73 -12.00
N ARG A 25 1.67 5.95 -12.65
CA ARG A 25 1.27 4.86 -13.55
C ARG A 25 0.48 3.77 -12.83
N LEU A 26 0.92 3.36 -11.63
CA LEU A 26 0.19 2.40 -10.82
C LEU A 26 -1.17 2.95 -10.40
N THR A 27 -1.21 4.18 -9.90
CA THR A 27 -2.46 4.83 -9.46
C THR A 27 -3.48 4.89 -10.61
N ARG A 28 -3.05 5.26 -11.82
CA ARG A 28 -3.91 5.27 -13.01
C ARG A 28 -4.35 3.87 -13.46
N ALA A 29 -3.47 2.88 -13.38
CA ALA A 29 -3.77 1.52 -13.86
C ALA A 29 -4.74 0.75 -12.94
N PHE A 30 -4.90 1.20 -11.69
CA PHE A 30 -5.74 0.57 -10.67
C PHE A 30 -6.82 1.53 -10.15
N ASP A 31 -7.22 2.52 -10.95
CA ASP A 31 -8.33 3.45 -10.66
C ASP A 31 -8.25 4.12 -9.28
N GLY A 32 -7.04 4.44 -8.82
CA GLY A 32 -6.81 5.06 -7.52
C GLY A 32 -6.84 4.11 -6.32
N GLU A 33 -7.16 2.82 -6.52
CA GLU A 33 -7.13 1.78 -5.47
C GLU A 33 -5.68 1.34 -5.20
N VAL A 34 -4.87 2.29 -4.75
CA VAL A 34 -3.45 2.15 -4.48
C VAL A 34 -3.14 2.70 -3.09
N GLY A 35 -2.39 1.93 -2.30
CA GLY A 35 -1.82 2.41 -1.05
C GLY A 35 -0.37 1.98 -0.88
N TRP A 36 0.29 2.52 0.12
CA TRP A 36 1.74 2.40 0.27
C TRP A 36 2.19 2.40 1.73
N ILE A 37 3.36 1.81 1.96
CA ILE A 37 4.10 1.88 3.23
C ILE A 37 5.55 2.27 2.92
N ALA A 38 6.05 3.32 3.55
CA ALA A 38 7.45 3.72 3.47
C ALA A 38 8.28 3.01 4.54
N VAL A 39 9.48 2.57 4.16
CA VAL A 39 10.42 1.86 5.01
C VAL A 39 11.76 2.58 5.01
N GLN A 40 12.44 2.62 6.16
CA GLN A 40 13.80 3.19 6.31
C GLN A 40 13.94 4.60 5.69
N ASN A 41 13.22 5.58 6.24
CA ASN A 41 13.25 6.99 5.79
C ASN A 41 13.03 7.14 4.26
N LYS A 42 11.94 6.54 3.75
CA LYS A 42 11.53 6.60 2.34
C LYS A 42 12.48 5.92 1.33
N THR A 43 13.44 5.11 1.78
CA THR A 43 14.37 4.43 0.85
C THR A 43 13.62 3.37 0.04
N ASN A 44 12.76 2.59 0.68
CA ASN A 44 11.92 1.60 0.03
C ASN A 44 10.45 1.93 0.29
N VAL A 45 9.63 1.83 -0.75
CA VAL A 45 8.19 2.08 -0.68
C VAL A 45 7.48 0.84 -1.20
N ILE A 46 6.79 0.13 -0.31
CA ILE A 46 5.95 -1.01 -0.70
C ILE A 46 4.62 -0.45 -1.16
N VAL A 47 4.27 -0.66 -2.42
CA VAL A 47 3.02 -0.22 -3.04
C VAL A 47 2.09 -1.42 -3.24
N PHE A 48 0.85 -1.25 -2.83
CA PHE A 48 -0.25 -2.21 -2.96
C PHE A 48 -1.26 -1.63 -3.94
N ALA A 49 -1.54 -2.32 -5.04
CA ALA A 49 -2.52 -1.92 -6.03
C ALA A 49 -3.61 -2.99 -6.15
N PHE A 50 -4.85 -2.62 -5.80
CA PHE A 50 -5.97 -3.55 -5.65
C PHE A 50 -6.75 -3.63 -6.96
N ALA A 51 -6.97 -4.85 -7.46
CA ALA A 51 -7.63 -5.07 -8.75
C ALA A 51 -9.13 -4.68 -8.78
N GLU A 52 -9.73 -4.49 -7.60
CA GLU A 52 -11.15 -4.23 -7.43
C GLU A 52 -11.37 -3.10 -6.44
N PRO A 53 -12.41 -2.28 -6.66
CA PRO A 53 -12.71 -1.16 -5.80
C PRO A 53 -13.10 -1.58 -4.37
N GLY A 54 -13.07 -0.61 -3.47
CA GLY A 54 -13.50 -0.80 -2.09
C GLY A 54 -12.46 -1.51 -1.23
N ALA A 55 -11.18 -1.47 -1.62
CA ALA A 55 -10.09 -1.86 -0.72
C ALA A 55 -10.09 -1.04 0.59
N PRO A 56 -10.37 0.29 0.59
CA PRO A 56 -10.46 1.07 1.83
C PRO A 56 -11.45 0.49 2.84
N ALA A 57 -12.70 0.26 2.42
CA ALA A 57 -13.73 -0.27 3.31
C ALA A 57 -13.41 -1.68 3.81
N ARG A 58 -12.81 -2.53 2.96
CA ARG A 58 -12.42 -3.90 3.33
C ARG A 58 -11.29 -3.91 4.35
N LEU A 59 -10.29 -3.05 4.20
CA LEU A 59 -9.17 -2.95 5.15
C LEU A 59 -9.62 -2.36 6.48
N GLU A 60 -10.48 -1.34 6.46
CA GLU A 60 -11.08 -0.78 7.68
C GLU A 60 -11.85 -1.84 8.47
N ALA A 61 -12.68 -2.64 7.79
CA ALA A 61 -13.41 -3.74 8.41
C ALA A 61 -12.50 -4.85 8.97
N ALA A 62 -11.24 -4.93 8.54
CA ALA A 62 -10.27 -5.91 9.02
C ALA A 62 -9.54 -5.46 10.30
N VAL A 63 -9.58 -4.17 10.65
CA VAL A 63 -8.86 -3.58 11.80
C VAL A 63 -9.09 -4.34 13.12
N PRO A 64 -10.32 -4.73 13.51
CA PRO A 64 -10.55 -5.45 14.77
C PRO A 64 -9.83 -6.80 14.85
N ARG A 65 -9.49 -7.41 13.70
CA ARG A 65 -8.88 -8.74 13.61
C ARG A 65 -7.35 -8.68 13.56
N LEU A 66 -6.75 -7.49 13.42
CA LEU A 66 -5.30 -7.35 13.24
C LEU A 66 -4.51 -7.85 14.45
N ALA A 67 -5.04 -7.72 15.67
CA ALA A 67 -4.35 -8.21 16.87
C ALA A 67 -4.17 -9.74 16.86
N ASP A 68 -5.20 -10.49 16.46
CA ASP A 68 -5.13 -11.95 16.39
C ASP A 68 -4.32 -12.42 15.18
N LEU A 69 -4.46 -11.74 14.05
CA LEU A 69 -3.64 -12.00 12.87
C LEU A 69 -2.16 -11.72 13.13
N SER A 70 -1.84 -10.66 13.88
CA SER A 70 -0.47 -10.34 14.29
C SER A 70 0.17 -11.48 15.08
N LYS A 71 -0.56 -12.03 16.06
CA LYS A 71 -0.09 -13.19 16.84
C LYS A 71 0.07 -14.43 15.98
N ARG A 72 -0.92 -14.71 15.12
CA ARG A 72 -0.93 -15.90 14.26
C ARG A 72 0.25 -15.93 13.29
N TRP A 73 0.60 -14.79 12.70
CA TRP A 73 1.62 -14.70 11.66
C TRP A 73 2.98 -14.21 12.17
N GLY A 74 3.07 -13.77 13.42
CA GLY A 74 4.30 -13.20 13.98
C GLY A 74 4.69 -11.86 13.32
N LEU A 75 3.70 -11.11 12.82
CA LEU A 75 3.89 -9.85 12.09
C LEU A 75 3.21 -8.69 12.82
N ASP A 76 3.83 -7.51 12.83
CA ASP A 76 3.19 -6.29 13.38
C ASP A 76 2.21 -5.66 12.37
N LEU A 77 1.16 -6.40 12.03
CA LEU A 77 0.09 -5.93 11.13
C LEU A 77 -0.60 -4.66 11.64
N ARG A 78 -0.63 -4.42 12.95
CA ARG A 78 -1.14 -3.16 13.53
C ARG A 78 -0.21 -2.00 13.22
N GLY A 79 1.11 -2.21 13.35
CA GLY A 79 2.10 -1.24 12.90
C GLY A 79 1.97 -0.94 11.41
N PHE A 80 1.89 -1.97 10.57
CA PHE A 80 1.71 -1.78 9.13
C PHE A 80 0.41 -1.05 8.78
N ALA A 81 -0.71 -1.36 9.45
CA ALA A 81 -1.97 -0.65 9.21
C ALA A 81 -1.92 0.82 9.62
N ARG A 82 -1.18 1.15 10.68
CA ARG A 82 -0.95 2.55 11.10
C ARG A 82 -0.09 3.32 10.08
N ASP A 83 0.93 2.66 9.55
CA ASP A 83 1.91 3.30 8.66
C ASP A 83 1.44 3.29 7.19
N PHE A 84 0.41 2.50 6.87
CA PHE A 84 -0.20 2.45 5.55
C PHE A 84 -0.92 3.76 5.22
N GLN A 85 -0.74 4.23 4.00
CA GLN A 85 -1.36 5.45 3.48
C GLN A 85 -1.96 5.17 2.10
N TRP A 86 -3.07 5.83 1.77
CA TRP A 86 -3.64 5.79 0.43
C TRP A 86 -2.90 6.73 -0.53
N ALA A 87 -3.15 6.59 -1.83
CA ALA A 87 -2.49 7.38 -2.88
C ALA A 87 -2.63 8.90 -2.67
N GLU A 88 -3.73 9.37 -2.08
CA GLU A 88 -3.95 10.78 -1.74
C GLU A 88 -2.92 11.31 -0.73
N GLY A 89 -2.36 10.42 0.09
CA GLY A 89 -1.35 10.75 1.10
C GLY A 89 0.08 10.81 0.55
N ILE A 90 0.32 10.66 -0.76
CA ILE A 90 1.68 10.48 -1.32
C ILE A 90 2.61 11.68 -1.20
N ALA A 91 2.09 12.89 -0.94
CA ALA A 91 2.87 14.13 -0.94
C ALA A 91 4.20 14.05 -0.16
N PRO A 92 4.28 13.47 1.06
CA PRO A 92 5.53 13.33 1.78
C PRO A 92 6.56 12.44 1.07
N LEU A 93 6.21 11.59 0.11
CA LEU A 93 7.18 10.78 -0.65
C LEU A 93 7.68 11.47 -1.93
N LEU A 94 7.10 12.61 -2.29
CA LEU A 94 7.51 13.39 -3.46
C LEU A 94 8.44 14.56 -3.11
N GLU A 95 8.63 14.83 -1.81
CA GLU A 95 9.54 15.82 -1.24
C GLU A 95 10.91 15.26 -0.84
#